data_AF-A0A7W7N6Z1-F1
#
_entry.id   AF-A0A7W7N6Z1-F1
#
_cell.length_a   1.000
_cell.length_b   1.000
_cell.length_c   1.000
_cell.angle_alpha   90.00
_cell.angle_beta   90.00
_cell.angle_gamma   90.00
#
_symmetry.space_group_name_H-M   'P 1'
#
loop_
_entity.id
_entity.type
_entity.pdbx_description
1 polymer ?
#
loop_
_entity_poly.entity_id
_entity_poly.type
_entity_poly.pdbx_seq_one_letter_code
_entity_poly.pdbx_strand_id
1 'polypeptide(L)'
;MEYYNYLKSLHLIFVITWFAGLFYIVRLFVYQIEANEKPSPEKEILQAQYKIMAYRLWYIITWPSAVLASIFAFWMLFFTDAGHIWIKMPWMHVKLCFVFLLYLYHGKCHQIFKQLQRDEVKYSNNFMRLWNEGATIILFAVVFLVVLKSAINWIFGVIGIILFSVLIMLGFRFYKRIRERK
;
A
#
# COMPACT_ATOMS: atom_id res chain seq x y z
N MET A 1 -28.56 6.03 11.99
CA MET A 1 -27.23 6.69 11.95
C MET A 1 -26.15 5.90 12.69
N GLU A 2 -26.43 5.26 13.83
CA GLU A 2 -25.42 4.49 14.58
C GLU A 2 -24.83 3.31 13.78
N TYR A 3 -25.65 2.44 13.20
CA TYR A 3 -25.20 1.29 12.40
C TYR A 3 -24.25 1.69 11.24
N TYR A 4 -24.53 2.80 10.59
CA TYR A 4 -23.70 3.34 9.52
C TYR A 4 -22.28 3.71 10.03
N ASN A 5 -22.20 4.34 11.19
CA ASN A 5 -20.91 4.72 11.80
C ASN A 5 -20.10 3.50 12.25
N TYR A 6 -20.76 2.43 12.69
CA TYR A 6 -20.09 1.15 12.96
C TYR A 6 -19.50 0.53 11.69
N LEU A 7 -20.30 0.43 10.62
CA LEU A 7 -19.82 -0.09 9.32
C LEU A 7 -18.65 0.74 8.78
N LYS A 8 -18.75 2.07 8.88
CA LYS A 8 -17.69 3.00 8.48
C LYS A 8 -16.42 2.79 9.30
N SER A 9 -16.55 2.60 10.61
CA SER A 9 -15.42 2.33 11.50
C SER A 9 -14.75 1.01 11.17
N LEU A 10 -15.52 -0.07 10.98
CA LEU A 10 -15.01 -1.38 10.59
C LEU A 10 -14.29 -1.31 9.24
N HIS A 11 -14.91 -0.69 8.22
CA HIS A 11 -14.27 -0.47 6.93
C HIS A 11 -12.93 0.25 7.07
N LEU A 12 -12.89 1.35 7.85
CA LEU A 12 -11.66 2.12 8.05
C LEU A 12 -10.56 1.30 8.73
N ILE A 13 -10.90 0.52 9.76
CA ILE A 13 -9.96 -0.39 10.44
C ILE A 13 -9.34 -1.34 9.43
N PHE A 14 -10.15 -2.03 8.63
CA PHE A 14 -9.64 -2.99 7.65
C PHE A 14 -8.87 -2.32 6.50
N VAL A 15 -9.24 -1.11 6.09
CA VAL A 15 -8.43 -0.32 5.13
C VAL A 15 -7.06 -0.01 5.71
N ILE A 16 -6.97 0.44 6.96
CA ILE A 16 -5.70 0.73 7.62
C ILE A 16 -4.85 -0.54 7.73
N THR A 17 -5.43 -1.65 8.18
CA THR A 17 -4.75 -2.95 8.27
C THR A 17 -4.27 -3.42 6.90
N TRP A 18 -5.07 -3.23 5.85
CA TRP A 18 -4.71 -3.61 4.49
C TRP A 18 -3.51 -2.79 3.97
N PHE A 19 -3.53 -1.47 4.14
CA PHE A 19 -2.40 -0.61 3.77
C PHE A 19 -1.14 -0.91 4.58
N ALA A 20 -1.27 -1.17 5.89
CA ALA A 20 -0.14 -1.59 6.72
C ALA A 20 0.50 -2.88 6.20
N GLY A 21 -0.31 -3.86 5.80
CA GLY A 21 0.16 -5.09 5.16
C GLY A 21 0.87 -4.85 3.83
N LEU A 22 0.31 -3.99 2.97
CA LEU A 22 0.91 -3.63 1.68
C LEU A 22 2.25 -2.89 1.82
N PHE A 23 2.38 -1.96 2.77
CA PHE A 23 3.66 -1.29 3.02
C PHE A 23 4.72 -2.26 3.54
N TYR A 24 4.32 -3.18 4.42
CA TYR A 24 5.28 -4.08 5.04
C TYR A 24 5.70 -5.23 4.12
N ILE A 25 4.80 -5.75 3.27
CA ILE A 25 5.14 -6.87 2.38
C ILE A 25 6.19 -6.50 1.34
N VAL A 26 6.12 -5.31 0.74
CA VAL A 26 7.08 -4.92 -0.31
C VAL A 26 8.45 -4.71 0.28
N ARG A 27 8.51 -4.22 1.52
CA ARG A 27 9.75 -4.14 2.29
C ARG A 27 10.32 -5.53 2.61
N LEU A 28 9.48 -6.51 2.93
CA LEU A 28 9.93 -7.90 3.06
C LEU A 28 10.45 -8.46 1.73
N PHE A 29 9.86 -8.10 0.58
CA PHE A 29 10.38 -8.51 -0.72
C PHE A 29 11.79 -7.96 -0.96
N VAL A 30 12.05 -6.70 -0.62
CA VAL A 30 13.40 -6.12 -0.66
C VAL A 30 14.38 -6.94 0.18
N TYR A 31 14.01 -7.27 1.42
CA TYR A 31 14.86 -8.06 2.30
C TYR A 31 15.07 -9.50 1.84
N GLN A 32 14.07 -10.11 1.19
CA GLN A 32 14.24 -11.42 0.54
C GLN A 32 15.21 -11.33 -0.62
N ILE A 33 15.16 -10.29 -1.44
CA ILE A 33 16.10 -10.13 -2.56
C ILE A 33 17.53 -9.93 -2.03
N GLU A 34 17.71 -9.04 -1.04
CA GLU A 34 19.01 -8.79 -0.40
C GLU A 34 19.56 -10.04 0.29
N ALA A 35 18.71 -10.85 0.92
CA ALA A 35 19.12 -12.12 1.53
C ALA A 35 19.57 -13.16 0.49
N ASN A 36 19.02 -13.12 -0.73
CA ASN A 36 19.41 -14.05 -1.80
C ASN A 36 20.84 -13.82 -2.32
N GLU A 37 21.35 -12.60 -2.17
CA GLU A 37 22.70 -12.17 -2.56
C GLU A 37 23.78 -12.50 -1.52
N LYS A 38 23.38 -12.91 -0.31
CA LYS A 38 24.33 -13.27 0.77
C LYS A 38 24.97 -14.64 0.55
N PRO A 39 26.18 -14.88 1.09
CA PRO A 39 26.79 -16.20 1.10
C PRO A 39 26.05 -17.16 2.05
N SER A 40 26.19 -18.47 1.80
CA SER A 40 25.75 -19.52 2.71
C SER A 40 26.58 -19.49 4.00
N PRO A 41 26.02 -19.72 5.21
CA PRO A 41 24.65 -20.17 5.51
C PRO A 41 23.63 -19.03 5.77
N GLU A 42 24.07 -17.75 5.73
CA GLU A 42 23.19 -16.61 6.07
C GLU A 42 21.98 -16.53 5.13
N LYS A 43 22.21 -16.82 3.86
CA LYS A 43 21.18 -16.83 2.83
C LYS A 43 20.01 -17.74 3.20
N GLU A 44 20.28 -19.00 3.52
CA GLU A 44 19.27 -20.02 3.78
C GLU A 44 18.45 -19.66 5.04
N ILE A 45 19.14 -19.21 6.09
CA ILE A 45 18.52 -18.82 7.36
C ILE A 45 17.58 -17.62 7.16
N LEU A 46 18.07 -16.56 6.50
CA LEU A 46 17.28 -15.35 6.27
C LEU A 46 16.12 -15.59 5.28
N GLN A 47 16.35 -16.36 4.22
CA GLN A 47 15.27 -16.73 3.28
C GLN A 47 14.15 -17.48 3.99
N ALA A 48 14.47 -18.52 4.77
CA ALA A 48 13.48 -19.28 5.50
C ALA A 48 12.65 -18.39 6.42
N GLN A 49 13.31 -17.50 7.17
CA GLN A 49 12.65 -16.57 8.08
C GLN A 49 11.74 -15.58 7.34
N TYR A 50 12.25 -14.93 6.29
CA TYR A 50 11.47 -13.94 5.55
C TYR A 50 10.30 -14.56 4.79
N LYS A 51 10.44 -15.80 4.31
CA LYS A 51 9.31 -16.54 3.70
C LYS A 51 8.17 -16.74 4.71
N ILE A 52 8.48 -17.14 5.94
CA ILE A 52 7.47 -17.29 7.01
C ILE A 52 6.83 -15.95 7.35
N MET A 53 7.63 -14.89 7.51
CA MET A 53 7.11 -13.55 7.80
C MET A 53 6.19 -13.04 6.69
N ALA A 54 6.61 -13.17 5.43
CA ALA A 54 5.83 -12.78 4.27
C ALA A 54 4.54 -13.60 4.17
N TYR A 55 4.59 -14.92 4.40
CA TYR A 55 3.41 -15.78 4.37
C TYR A 55 2.38 -15.37 5.42
N ARG A 56 2.82 -15.20 6.68
CA ARG A 56 1.94 -14.80 7.78
C ARG A 56 1.33 -13.43 7.51
N LEU A 57 2.14 -12.45 7.13
CA LEU A 57 1.64 -11.12 6.80
C LEU A 57 0.63 -11.15 5.65
N TRP A 58 0.93 -11.90 4.58
CA TRP A 58 0.13 -11.87 3.37
C TRP A 58 -1.21 -12.58 3.55
N TYR A 59 -1.21 -13.80 4.09
CA TYR A 59 -2.43 -14.62 4.19
C TYR A 59 -3.21 -14.44 5.49
N ILE A 60 -2.58 -14.04 6.60
CA ILE A 60 -3.28 -13.86 7.88
C ILE A 60 -3.78 -12.43 8.03
N ILE A 61 -3.04 -11.43 7.51
CA ILE A 61 -3.36 -10.02 7.73
C ILE A 61 -3.85 -9.36 6.44
N THR A 62 -3.03 -9.38 5.38
CA THR A 62 -3.25 -8.51 4.21
C THR A 62 -4.42 -8.94 3.34
N TRP A 63 -4.53 -10.23 3.02
CA TRP A 63 -5.67 -10.76 2.26
C TRP A 63 -7.00 -10.67 3.03
N PRO A 64 -7.09 -11.13 4.29
CA PRO A 64 -8.34 -11.03 5.06
C PRO A 64 -8.80 -9.58 5.24
N SER A 65 -7.88 -8.65 5.52
CA SER A 65 -8.22 -7.23 5.62
C SER A 65 -8.70 -6.64 4.30
N ALA A 66 -8.09 -6.99 3.16
CA ALA A 66 -8.56 -6.57 1.84
C ALA A 66 -10.00 -7.04 1.55
N VAL A 67 -10.29 -8.30 1.87
CA VAL A 67 -11.63 -8.89 1.69
C VAL A 67 -12.65 -8.21 2.59
N LEU A 68 -12.36 -8.09 3.89
CA LEU A 68 -13.26 -7.48 4.86
C LEU A 68 -13.48 -5.99 4.54
N ALA A 69 -12.42 -5.24 4.21
CA ALA A 69 -12.54 -3.84 3.79
C ALA A 69 -13.52 -3.68 2.63
N SER A 70 -13.47 -4.59 1.64
CA SER A 70 -14.37 -4.55 0.49
C SER A 70 -15.79 -5.00 0.79
N ILE A 71 -15.98 -5.98 1.67
CA ILE A 71 -17.31 -6.35 2.16
C ILE A 71 -18.00 -5.15 2.82
N PHE A 72 -17.31 -4.46 3.73
CA PHE A 72 -17.87 -3.27 4.38
C PHE A 72 -18.04 -2.10 3.41
N ALA A 73 -17.15 -1.94 2.42
CA ALA A 73 -17.30 -0.92 1.38
C ALA A 73 -18.56 -1.17 0.54
N PHE A 74 -18.76 -2.41 0.09
CA PHE A 74 -19.93 -2.82 -0.68
C PHE A 74 -21.21 -2.65 0.14
N TRP A 75 -21.18 -3.07 1.41
CA TRP A 75 -22.31 -2.88 2.32
C TRP A 75 -22.70 -1.40 2.42
N MET A 76 -21.74 -0.52 2.69
CA MET A 76 -22.00 0.91 2.80
C MET A 76 -22.50 1.52 1.48
N LEU A 77 -22.00 1.08 0.33
CA LEU A 77 -22.39 1.64 -0.97
C LEU A 77 -23.80 1.25 -1.41
N PHE A 78 -24.24 0.01 -1.16
CA PHE A 78 -25.46 -0.54 -1.74
C PHE A 78 -26.61 -0.74 -0.75
N PHE A 79 -26.35 -0.73 0.56
CA PHE A 79 -27.36 -0.98 1.59
C PHE A 79 -27.56 0.20 2.54
N THR A 80 -27.11 1.40 2.15
CA THR A 80 -27.30 2.62 2.93
C THR A 80 -27.69 3.78 2.03
N ASP A 81 -28.60 4.65 2.50
CA ASP A 81 -29.08 5.81 1.74
C ASP A 81 -27.94 6.75 1.35
N ALA A 82 -26.95 6.92 2.24
CA ALA A 82 -25.75 7.69 1.96
C ALA A 82 -24.94 7.11 0.79
N GLY A 83 -24.81 5.78 0.71
CA GLY A 83 -24.13 5.09 -0.39
C GLY A 83 -24.80 5.35 -1.74
N HIS A 84 -26.13 5.26 -1.81
CA HIS A 84 -26.90 5.55 -3.02
C HIS A 84 -26.77 6.99 -3.52
N ILE A 85 -26.57 7.94 -2.59
CA ILE A 85 -26.28 9.34 -2.94
C ILE A 85 -24.85 9.46 -3.46
N TRP A 86 -23.89 8.85 -2.77
CA TRP A 86 -22.47 8.98 -3.12
C TRP A 86 -22.10 8.34 -4.44
N ILE A 87 -22.71 7.22 -4.82
CA ILE A 87 -22.42 6.57 -6.10
C ILE A 87 -22.77 7.44 -7.31
N LYS A 88 -23.64 8.44 -7.13
CA LYS A 88 -23.98 9.44 -8.16
C LYS A 88 -23.01 10.62 -8.20
N MET A 89 -22.11 10.74 -7.22
CA MET A 89 -21.17 11.86 -7.11
C MET A 89 -19.86 11.56 -7.87
N PRO A 90 -19.31 12.53 -8.63
CA PRO A 90 -18.09 12.34 -9.42
C PRO A 90 -16.89 11.85 -8.61
N TRP A 91 -16.70 12.36 -7.38
CA TRP A 91 -15.58 11.95 -6.52
C TRP A 91 -15.64 10.45 -6.20
N MET A 92 -16.83 9.86 -6.02
CA MET A 92 -16.92 8.43 -5.71
C MET A 92 -16.45 7.55 -6.87
N HIS A 93 -16.74 7.93 -8.12
CA HIS A 93 -16.23 7.22 -9.29
C HIS A 93 -14.71 7.27 -9.36
N VAL A 94 -14.11 8.45 -9.10
CA VAL A 94 -12.65 8.59 -9.05
C VAL A 94 -12.07 7.75 -7.90
N LYS A 95 -12.72 7.70 -6.73
CA LYS A 95 -12.32 6.84 -5.61
C LYS A 95 -12.32 5.36 -6.03
N LEU A 96 -13.38 4.90 -6.68
CA LEU A 96 -13.50 3.51 -7.14
C LEU A 96 -12.43 3.16 -8.18
N CYS A 97 -12.03 4.11 -9.02
CA CYS A 97 -10.88 3.95 -9.92
C CYS A 97 -9.58 3.71 -9.13
N PHE A 98 -9.31 4.50 -8.08
CA PHE A 98 -8.14 4.26 -7.22
C PHE A 98 -8.21 2.95 -6.45
N VAL A 99 -9.40 2.53 -6.00
CA VAL A 99 -9.59 1.22 -5.36
C VAL A 99 -9.31 0.09 -6.34
N PHE A 100 -9.74 0.23 -7.60
CA PHE A 100 -9.41 -0.72 -8.66
C PHE A 100 -7.91 -0.78 -8.92
N LEU A 101 -7.22 0.37 -9.00
CA LEU A 101 -5.76 0.43 -9.10
C LEU A 101 -5.07 -0.22 -7.89
N LEU A 102 -5.60 -0.03 -6.69
CA LEU A 102 -5.10 -0.67 -5.47
C LEU A 102 -5.21 -2.20 -5.55
N TYR A 103 -6.30 -2.72 -6.11
CA TYR A 103 -6.47 -4.15 -6.35
C TYR A 103 -5.51 -4.70 -7.40
N LEU A 104 -5.27 -3.96 -8.49
CA LEU A 104 -4.23 -4.33 -9.47
C LEU A 104 -2.85 -4.36 -8.82
N TYR A 105 -2.53 -3.36 -7.98
CA TYR A 105 -1.29 -3.32 -7.21
C TYR A 105 -1.18 -4.52 -6.26
N HIS A 106 -2.22 -4.80 -5.47
CA HIS A 106 -2.28 -5.95 -4.58
C HIS A 106 -2.10 -7.28 -5.34
N GLY A 107 -2.75 -7.44 -6.50
CA GLY A 107 -2.59 -8.61 -7.36
C GLY A 107 -1.17 -8.76 -7.89
N LYS A 108 -0.50 -7.66 -8.27
CA LYS A 108 0.91 -7.67 -8.64
C LYS A 108 1.81 -8.05 -7.46
N CYS A 109 1.57 -7.52 -6.27
CA CYS A 109 2.26 -7.95 -5.05
C CYS A 109 2.05 -9.44 -4.75
N HIS A 110 0.87 -9.99 -5.02
CA HIS A 110 0.61 -11.42 -4.88
C HIS A 110 1.42 -12.26 -5.88
N GLN A 111 1.59 -11.79 -7.12
CA GLN A 111 2.44 -12.45 -8.11
C GLN A 111 3.89 -12.47 -7.66
N ILE A 112 4.42 -11.33 -7.20
CA ILE A 112 5.79 -11.21 -6.67
C ILE A 112 5.97 -12.10 -5.44
N PHE A 113 5.01 -12.09 -4.51
CA PHE A 113 5.00 -12.97 -3.35
C PHE A 113 5.17 -14.44 -3.76
N LYS A 114 4.33 -14.95 -4.68
CA LYS A 114 4.43 -16.35 -5.13
C LYS A 114 5.79 -16.67 -5.75
N GLN A 115 6.36 -15.75 -6.52
CA GLN A 115 7.69 -15.93 -7.13
C GLN A 115 8.77 -16.04 -6.06
N LEU A 116 8.78 -15.13 -5.08
CA LEU A 116 9.76 -15.15 -3.99
C LEU A 116 9.61 -16.35 -3.06
N GLN A 117 8.39 -16.87 -2.86
CA GLN A 117 8.21 -18.13 -2.12
C GLN A 117 8.82 -19.34 -2.84
N ARG A 118 8.90 -19.30 -4.17
CA ARG A 118 9.53 -20.32 -5.03
C ARG A 118 11.01 -20.03 -5.34
N ASP A 119 11.65 -19.12 -4.62
CA ASP A 119 13.04 -18.70 -4.84
C ASP A 119 13.31 -18.06 -6.22
N GLU A 120 12.26 -17.61 -6.93
CA GLU A 120 12.39 -16.91 -8.20
C GLU A 120 12.60 -15.41 -7.98
N VAL A 121 13.86 -14.97 -7.96
CA VAL A 121 14.21 -13.54 -7.88
C VAL A 121 14.32 -12.93 -9.28
N LYS A 122 13.23 -12.31 -9.75
CA LYS A 122 13.15 -11.66 -11.08
C LYS A 122 13.31 -10.14 -11.05
N TYR A 123 13.21 -9.53 -9.89
CA TYR A 123 13.19 -8.08 -9.73
C TYR A 123 14.44 -7.60 -9.00
N SER A 124 14.91 -6.40 -9.37
CA SER A 124 16.02 -5.76 -8.68
C SER A 124 15.58 -5.09 -7.38
N ASN A 125 16.51 -4.94 -6.45
CA ASN A 125 16.30 -4.25 -5.19
C ASN A 125 15.78 -2.81 -5.40
N ASN A 126 16.40 -2.06 -6.32
CA ASN A 126 15.98 -0.69 -6.65
C ASN A 126 14.55 -0.63 -7.19
N PHE A 127 14.15 -1.59 -8.03
CA PHE A 127 12.79 -1.65 -8.54
C PHE A 127 11.78 -1.92 -7.42
N MET A 128 12.06 -2.85 -6.50
CA MET A 128 11.17 -3.12 -5.36
C MET A 128 11.06 -1.93 -4.39
N ARG A 129 12.14 -1.16 -4.21
CA ARG A 129 12.10 0.08 -3.42
C ARG A 129 11.20 1.14 -4.06
N LEU A 130 11.28 1.31 -5.39
CA LEU A 130 10.35 2.20 -6.10
C LEU A 130 8.91 1.67 -6.04
N TRP A 131 8.73 0.35 -6.18
CA TRP A 131 7.43 -0.30 -6.10
C TRP A 131 6.74 -0.09 -4.76
N ASN A 132 7.51 0.05 -3.67
CA ASN A 132 7.00 0.36 -2.33
C ASN A 132 6.25 1.70 -2.28
N GLU A 133 6.71 2.69 -3.05
CA GLU A 133 6.06 4.01 -3.11
C GLU A 133 4.69 3.98 -3.80
N GLY A 134 4.41 2.95 -4.60
CA GLY A 134 3.12 2.80 -5.29
C GLY A 134 1.94 2.76 -4.31
N ALA A 135 2.07 2.00 -3.21
CA ALA A 135 1.04 1.96 -2.16
C ALA A 135 0.85 3.33 -1.49
N THR A 136 1.93 4.09 -1.31
CA THR A 136 1.92 5.41 -0.67
C THR A 136 1.13 6.39 -1.53
N ILE A 137 1.43 6.44 -2.84
CA ILE A 137 0.75 7.34 -3.79
C ILE A 137 -0.76 7.07 -3.79
N ILE A 138 -1.17 5.79 -3.83
CA ILE A 138 -2.59 5.42 -3.82
C ILE A 138 -3.26 5.82 -2.50
N LEU A 139 -2.62 5.57 -1.36
CA LEU A 139 -3.15 5.93 -0.04
C LEU A 139 -3.48 7.42 0.01
N PHE A 140 -2.52 8.26 -0.36
CA PHE A 140 -2.71 9.70 -0.30
C PHE A 140 -3.78 10.18 -1.27
N ALA A 141 -3.79 9.70 -2.51
CA ALA A 141 -4.84 10.04 -3.47
C ALA A 141 -6.25 9.73 -2.91
N VAL A 142 -6.44 8.55 -2.31
CA VAL A 142 -7.71 8.13 -1.72
C VAL A 142 -8.09 8.98 -0.49
N VAL A 143 -7.14 9.28 0.40
CA VAL A 143 -7.41 10.09 1.60
C VAL A 143 -7.83 11.50 1.23
N PHE A 144 -7.08 12.19 0.36
CA PHE A 144 -7.42 13.55 -0.08
C PHE A 144 -8.79 13.59 -0.77
N LEU A 145 -9.07 12.59 -1.60
CA LEU A 145 -10.33 12.49 -2.31
C LEU A 145 -11.51 12.30 -1.33
N VAL A 146 -11.38 11.42 -0.34
CA VAL A 146 -12.44 11.17 0.66
C VAL A 146 -12.67 12.37 1.60
N VAL A 147 -11.60 13.05 2.02
CA VAL A 147 -11.70 14.18 2.96
C VAL A 147 -12.22 15.43 2.26
N LEU A 148 -11.71 15.74 1.05
CA LEU A 148 -12.10 16.93 0.30
C LEU A 148 -13.37 16.74 -0.55
N LYS A 149 -13.83 15.49 -0.73
CA LYS A 149 -14.99 15.10 -1.56
C LYS A 149 -14.98 15.77 -2.94
N SER A 150 -13.79 15.93 -3.50
CA SER A 150 -13.56 16.59 -4.79
C SER A 150 -12.86 15.64 -5.74
N ALA A 151 -13.33 15.61 -6.98
CA ALA A 151 -12.77 14.78 -8.04
C ALA A 151 -11.38 15.28 -8.53
N ILE A 152 -10.98 16.51 -8.17
CA ILE A 152 -9.77 17.16 -8.69
C ILE A 152 -8.75 17.40 -7.57
N ASN A 153 -9.19 17.67 -6.34
CA ASN A 153 -8.28 18.14 -5.29
C ASN A 153 -7.25 17.11 -4.82
N TRP A 154 -7.45 15.83 -5.14
CA TRP A 154 -6.46 14.78 -4.89
C TRP A 154 -5.15 15.03 -5.68
N ILE A 155 -5.21 15.71 -6.83
CA ILE A 155 -4.05 16.05 -7.65
C ILE A 155 -3.10 16.95 -6.87
N PHE A 156 -3.62 18.00 -6.23
CA PHE A 156 -2.81 18.90 -5.40
C PHE A 156 -2.20 18.18 -4.19
N GLY A 157 -2.95 17.25 -3.59
CA GLY A 157 -2.43 16.39 -2.53
C GLY A 157 -1.24 15.55 -2.99
N VAL A 158 -1.38 14.82 -4.10
CA VAL A 158 -0.33 13.98 -4.68
C VAL A 158 0.89 14.81 -5.09
N ILE A 159 0.69 15.94 -5.77
CA ILE A 159 1.76 16.87 -6.14
C ILE A 159 2.48 17.38 -4.88
N GLY A 160 1.74 17.74 -3.83
CA GLY A 160 2.29 18.22 -2.57
C GLY A 160 3.21 17.20 -1.89
N ILE A 161 2.85 15.91 -1.92
CA ILE A 161 3.69 14.84 -1.34
C ILE A 161 4.90 14.56 -2.21
N ILE A 162 4.76 14.54 -3.53
CA ILE A 162 5.91 14.36 -4.42
C ILE A 162 6.92 15.49 -4.16
N LEU A 163 6.44 16.74 -4.07
CA LEU A 163 7.26 17.88 -3.68
C LEU A 163 7.90 17.69 -2.30
N PHE A 164 7.13 17.27 -1.30
CA PHE A 164 7.64 17.03 0.05
C PHE A 164 8.70 15.93 0.12
N SER A 165 8.48 14.80 -0.55
CA SER A 165 9.43 13.69 -0.66
C SER A 165 10.70 14.09 -1.39
N VAL A 166 10.59 14.90 -2.45
CA VAL A 166 11.74 15.47 -3.16
C VAL A 166 12.52 16.43 -2.26
N LEU A 167 11.83 17.29 -1.50
CA LEU A 167 12.45 18.22 -0.55
C LEU A 167 13.21 17.48 0.55
N ILE A 168 12.63 16.43 1.13
CA ILE A 168 13.31 15.57 2.12
C ILE A 168 14.54 14.93 1.51
N MET A 169 14.44 14.38 0.29
CA MET A 169 15.56 13.75 -0.39
C MET A 169 16.70 14.74 -0.68
N LEU A 170 16.37 15.96 -1.12
CA LEU A 170 17.33 17.03 -1.32
C LEU A 170 17.99 17.45 0.01
N GLY A 171 17.20 17.60 1.07
CA GLY A 171 17.69 17.90 2.42
C GLY A 171 18.65 16.83 2.95
N PHE A 172 18.32 15.55 2.76
CA PHE A 172 19.20 14.45 3.11
C PHE A 172 20.51 14.45 2.28
N ARG A 173 20.42 14.67 0.96
CA ARG A 173 21.61 14.79 0.10
C ARG A 173 22.51 15.97 0.52
N PHE A 174 21.90 17.09 0.89
CA PHE A 174 22.62 18.27 1.38
C PHE A 174 23.29 18.00 2.73
N TYR A 175 22.58 17.39 3.68
CA TYR A 175 23.14 16.95 4.96
C TYR A 175 24.32 16.00 4.78
N LYS A 176 24.17 14.98 3.91
CA LYS A 176 25.24 14.04 3.58
C LYS A 176 26.47 14.76 3.02
N ARG A 177 26.27 15.70 2.08
CA ARG A 177 27.35 16.51 1.48
C ARG A 177 28.06 17.40 2.51
N ILE A 178 27.37 17.92 3.51
CA ILE A 178 27.99 18.68 4.61
C ILE A 178 28.82 17.76 5.51
N ARG A 179 28.31 16.57 5.85
CA ARG A 179 29.02 15.60 6.68
C ARG A 179 30.30 15.09 6.04
N GLU A 180 30.30 14.86 4.72
CA GLU A 180 31.45 14.38 3.95
C GLU A 180 32.53 15.47 3.69
N ARG A 181 32.21 16.75 3.95
CA ARG A 181 33.16 17.87 3.86
C ARG A 181 33.84 18.21 5.20
N LYS A 182 33.43 17.59 6.31
CA LYS A 182 34.10 17.64 7.60
C LYS A 182 35.01 16.42 7.74
#